data_AF-A0A1H6UJ39-F1
#
_entry.id   AF-A0A1H6UJ39-F1
#
_cell.length_a   1.000
_cell.length_b   1.000
_cell.length_c   1.000
_cell.angle_alpha   90.00
_cell.angle_beta   90.00
_cell.angle_gamma   90.00
#
_symmetry.space_group_name_H-M   'P 1'
#
loop_
_entity.id
_entity.type
_entity.pdbx_description
1 polymer ?
#
loop_
_entity_poly.entity_id
_entity_poly.type
_entity_poly.pdbx_seq_one_letter_code
_entity_poly.pdbx_strand_id
1 'polypeptide(L)' 'MEKERRYYDVWGDSVDLKDLLISIVLCITGTLGGYIIAPNEPPMPLVFGLAGGVIAFIACSVFIRPKRNVHAEEEDAS' A
#
# COMPACT_ATOMS: atom_id res chain seq x y z
N MET A 1 -4.19 -3.54 27.37
CA MET A 1 -5.23 -3.53 26.31
C MET A 1 -4.58 -4.06 25.05
N GLU A 2 -4.74 -5.35 24.77
CA GLU A 2 -4.35 -5.93 23.49
C GLU A 2 -5.24 -5.32 22.40
N LYS A 3 -4.63 -4.64 21.42
CA LYS A 3 -5.35 -4.16 20.25
C LYS A 3 -5.55 -5.36 19.33
N GLU A 4 -6.74 -5.94 19.32
CA GLU A 4 -7.16 -6.85 18.26
C GLU A 4 -6.96 -6.14 16.90
N ARG A 5 -6.03 -6.67 16.10
CA ARG A 5 -5.87 -6.24 14.71
C ARG A 5 -6.96 -6.92 13.91
N ARG A 6 -7.98 -6.13 13.57
CA ARG A 6 -9.13 -6.60 12.79
C ARG A 6 -8.72 -6.66 11.32
N TYR A 7 -8.32 -7.84 10.89
CA TYR A 7 -8.11 -8.16 9.49
C TYR A 7 -9.46 -8.26 8.79
N TYR A 8 -9.58 -7.65 7.62
CA TYR A 8 -10.77 -7.74 6.78
C TYR A 8 -10.43 -8.58 5.56
N ASP A 9 -11.24 -9.60 5.27
CA ASP A 9 -11.10 -10.34 4.02
C ASP A 9 -11.59 -9.49 2.86
N VAL A 10 -10.63 -9.02 2.07
CA VAL A 10 -10.90 -8.28 0.84
C VAL A 10 -10.45 -9.17 -0.30
N TRP A 11 -11.39 -9.59 -1.15
CA TRP A 11 -11.10 -10.46 -2.30
C TRP A 11 -10.33 -11.75 -1.96
N GLY A 12 -10.62 -12.34 -0.80
CA GLY A 12 -9.98 -13.60 -0.37
C GLY A 12 -8.54 -13.44 0.11
N ASP A 13 -8.09 -12.21 0.35
CA ASP A 13 -6.84 -11.91 1.06
C ASP A 13 -7.15 -11.18 2.37
N SER A 14 -6.50 -11.61 3.46
CA SER A 14 -6.71 -11.04 4.78
C SER A 14 -5.82 -9.80 4.92
N VAL A 15 -6.41 -8.63 4.67
CA VAL A 15 -5.69 -7.34 4.67
C VAL A 15 -6.09 -6.48 5.86
N ASP A 16 -5.10 -5.81 6.46
CA ASP A 16 -5.34 -4.76 7.44
C ASP A 16 -5.92 -3.53 6.72
N LEU A 17 -7.19 -3.16 7.00
CA LEU A 17 -7.87 -2.02 6.33
C LEU A 17 -7.11 -0.70 6.50
N LYS A 18 -6.36 -0.57 7.61
CA LYS A 18 -5.49 0.59 7.86
C LYS A 18 -4.36 0.67 6.85
N ASP A 19 -3.71 -0.45 6.55
CA ASP A 19 -2.58 -0.51 5.63
C ASP A 19 -3.07 -0.27 4.19
N LEU A 20 -4.25 -0.78 3.85
CA LEU A 20 -4.92 -0.48 2.58
C LEU A 20 -5.17 1.02 2.41
N LEU A 21 -5.77 1.68 3.41
CA LEU A 21 -6.09 3.10 3.33
C LEU A 21 -4.82 3.97 3.26
N ILE A 22 -3.78 3.61 4.03
CA ILE A 22 -2.47 4.28 3.96
C ILE A 22 -1.85 4.14 2.56
N SER A 23 -1.94 2.94 1.95
CA SER A 23 -1.42 2.69 0.61
C SER A 23 -2.07 3.57 -0.46
N ILE A 24 -3.39 3.74 -0.38
CA ILE A 24 -4.17 4.55 -1.32
C ILE A 24 -3.76 6.00 -1.20
N VAL A 25 -3.66 6.53 0.03
CA VAL A 25 -3.26 7.91 0.28
C VAL A 25 -1.82 8.16 -0.19
N LEU A 26 -0.89 7.24 0.05
CA LEU A 26 0.49 7.34 -0.44
C LEU A 26 0.55 7.36 -1.97
N CYS A 27 -0.19 6.49 -2.65
CA CYS A 27 -0.21 6.46 -4.12
C CYS A 27 -0.84 7.74 -4.70
N ILE A 28 -1.93 8.24 -4.11
CA ILE A 28 -2.57 9.49 -4.54
C ILE A 28 -1.61 10.67 -4.36
N THR A 29 -0.97 10.78 -3.19
CA THR A 29 -0.03 11.88 -2.91
C THR A 29 1.22 11.81 -3.76
N GLY A 30 1.76 10.62 -4.05
CA GLY A 30 2.87 10.44 -4.99
C GLY A 30 2.49 10.80 -6.44
N THR A 31 1.29 10.42 -6.87
CA THR A 31 0.79 10.72 -8.22
C THR A 31 0.53 12.22 -8.40
N LEU A 32 -0.17 12.85 -7.44
CA LEU A 32 -0.44 14.28 -7.46
C LEU A 32 0.84 15.10 -7.25
N GLY A 33 1.73 14.66 -6.37
CA GLY A 33 3.03 15.30 -6.17
C GLY A 33 3.87 15.28 -7.43
N GLY A 34 3.94 14.13 -8.12
CA GLY A 34 4.60 14.02 -9.42
C GLY A 34 3.97 14.91 -10.47
N TYR A 35 2.64 14.94 -10.55
CA TYR A 35 1.90 15.79 -11.49
C TYR A 35 2.15 17.29 -11.27
N ILE A 36 2.16 17.76 -10.02
CA ILE A 36 2.34 19.18 -9.67
C ILE A 36 3.77 19.66 -9.93
N ILE A 37 4.77 18.81 -9.71
CA ILE A 37 6.20 19.15 -9.92
C ILE A 37 6.56 19.15 -11.41
N ALA A 38 5.76 18.49 -12.25
CA ALA A 38 6.06 18.31 -13.65
C ALA A 38 6.06 19.61 -14.45
N PRO A 39 6.91 19.72 -15.50
CA PRO A 39 6.86 20.84 -16.43
C PRO A 39 5.52 20.88 -17.17
N ASN A 40 4.97 22.08 -17.36
CA ASN A 40 3.63 22.31 -17.91
C ASN A 40 3.57 22.16 -19.44
N GLU A 41 4.34 21.22 -19.98
CA GLU A 41 4.34 20.87 -21.39
C GLU A 41 3.60 19.53 -21.57
N PRO A 42 2.45 19.49 -22.24
CA PRO A 42 1.78 18.21 -22.51
C PRO A 42 2.69 17.34 -23.40
N PRO A 43 2.88 16.03 -23.10
CA PRO A 43 2.17 15.19 -22.11
C PRO A 43 2.93 14.99 -20.77
N MET A 44 3.96 15.77 -20.48
CA MET A 44 4.89 15.54 -19.36
C MET A 44 4.23 15.47 -17.97
N PRO A 45 3.20 16.27 -17.62
CA PRO A 45 2.53 16.16 -16.32
C PRO A 45 1.91 14.81 -16.02
N LEU A 46 1.33 14.18 -17.05
CA LEU A 46 0.74 12.85 -16.92
C LEU A 46 1.82 11.78 -16.74
N VAL A 47 2.93 11.89 -17.49
CA VAL A 47 4.05 10.96 -17.40
C VAL A 47 4.72 11.04 -16.02
N PHE A 48 4.94 12.25 -15.51
CA PHE A 48 5.50 12.47 -14.18
C PHE A 48 4.54 12.05 -13.06
N GLY A 49 3.24 12.33 -13.20
CA GLY A 49 2.24 11.83 -12.26
C GLY A 49 2.20 10.30 -12.22
N LEU A 50 2.22 9.64 -13.37
CA LEU A 50 2.27 8.19 -13.46
C LEU A 50 3.56 7.62 -12.84
N ALA A 51 4.72 8.20 -13.17
CA ALA A 51 6.00 7.80 -12.60
C ALA A 51 6.03 7.96 -11.06
N GLY A 52 5.49 9.08 -10.55
CA GLY A 52 5.32 9.31 -9.11
C GLY A 52 4.41 8.28 -8.45
N GLY A 53 3.32 7.91 -9.10
CA GLY A 53 2.42 6.84 -8.66
C GLY A 53 3.09 5.47 -8.61
N VAL A 54 3.90 5.12 -9.62
CA VAL A 54 4.66 3.85 -9.65
C VAL A 54 5.71 3.81 -8.53
N ILE A 55 6.44 4.91 -8.31
CA ILE A 55 7.42 4.99 -7.21
C ILE A 55 6.72 4.83 -5.86
N ALA A 56 5.60 5.52 -5.65
CA ALA A 56 4.80 5.41 -4.43
C ALA A 56 4.25 3.98 -4.24
N PHE A 57 3.81 3.33 -5.32
CA PHE A 57 3.35 1.95 -5.29
C PHE A 57 4.47 0.97 -4.90
N ILE A 58 5.67 1.13 -5.46
CA ILE A 58 6.85 0.33 -5.08
C ILE A 58 7.21 0.58 -3.62
N ALA A 59 7.17 1.83 -3.16
CA ALA A 59 7.41 2.14 -1.75
C ALA A 59 6.35 1.48 -0.85
N CYS A 60 5.07 1.53 -1.24
CA CYS A 60 3.98 0.84 -0.55
C CYS A 60 4.20 -0.68 -0.52
N SER A 61 4.62 -1.32 -1.61
CA SER A 61 4.82 -2.76 -1.64
C SER A 61 6.01 -3.22 -0.77
N VAL A 62 7.00 -2.36 -0.57
CA VAL A 62 8.12 -2.63 0.35
C VAL A 62 7.73 -2.36 1.81
N PHE A 63 6.97 -1.28 2.07
CA PHE A 63 6.60 -0.89 3.43
C PHE A 63 5.45 -1.73 3.99
N ILE A 64 4.47 -2.03 3.14
CA ILE A 64 3.37 -2.98 3.36
C ILE A 64 3.85 -4.35 2.86
N ARG A 65 5.04 -4.76 3.33
CA ARG A 65 5.46 -6.14 3.14
C ARG A 65 4.55 -7.04 3.98
N PRO A 66 4.25 -8.24 3.48
CA PRO A 66 3.39 -9.17 4.19
C PRO A 66 4.10 -9.46 5.50
N LYS A 67 3.52 -8.99 6.61
CA LYS A 67 3.91 -9.44 7.93
C LYS A 67 3.46 -10.88 7.96
N ARG A 68 4.32 -11.78 7.47
CA ARG A 68 4.12 -13.22 7.45
C ARG A 68 4.07 -13.69 8.90
N ASN A 69 2.96 -13.39 9.58
CA ASN A 69 2.50 -14.11 10.74
C ASN A 69 1.95 -15.40 10.15
N VAL A 70 2.85 -16.33 9.82
CA VAL A 70 2.47 -17.74 9.94
C VAL A 70 2.21 -17.90 11.43
N HIS A 71 0.96 -17.74 11.86
CA HIS A 71 0.55 -18.48 13.04
C HIS A 71 0.69 -19.93 12.60
N ALA A 72 1.81 -20.55 12.96
CA ALA A 72 1.81 -21.98 13.13
C ALA A 72 0.77 -22.17 14.23
N GLU A 73 -0.44 -22.58 13.83
CA GLU A 73 -1.29 -23.30 14.76
C GLU A 73 -0.41 -24.45 15.23
N GLU A 74 0.02 -24.38 16.50
CA GLU A 74 0.68 -25.50 17.15
C GLU A 74 -0.36 -26.60 17.16
N GLU A 75 -0.29 -27.45 16.12
CA GLU A 75 -1.06 -28.66 16.00
C GLU A 75 -0.80 -29.45 17.29
N ASP A 76 -1.84 -29.57 18.10
CA ASP A 76 -1.83 -30.10 19.44
C ASP A 76 -0.99 -31.38 19.53
N ALA A 77 0.17 -31.27 20.16
CA ALA A 77 0.89 -32.42 20.69
C ALA A 77 0.22 -32.84 22.00
N SER A 78 -0.69 -33.82 21.96
CA SER A 78 -0.86 -34.90 22.97
C SER A 78 -2.13 -35.70 22.75
#